data_AF-A0A067STE1-F1
#
_entry.id   AF-A0A067STE1-F1
#
_cell.length_a   1.000
_cell.length_b   1.000
_cell.length_c   1.000
_cell.angle_alpha   90.00
_cell.angle_beta   90.00
_cell.angle_gamma   90.00
#
_symmetry.space_group_name_H-M   'P 1'
#
loop_
_entity.id
_entity.type
_entity.pdbx_description
1 polymer ?
#
loop_
_entity_poly.entity_id
_entity_poly.type
_entity_poly.pdbx_seq_one_letter_code
_entity_poly.pdbx_strand_id
1 'polypeptide(L)'
;MLVNVKVGGATEVFLVMKRAPIPWGPIINLDSVSSTSQLYAKITEHEKALVHASRLDTSHLVTSENLSFNLRRLGYYPPQSGGDRDNQRQQQPDQDNLAIAKRRANLSEFQEHNSQESAHELGEQRIETLTENDHALKFVFQASQKRQRPPPKNRYPYPKNDHVTTKMGRLPPSPCKSCGSDNHWDKECPDYDSNMQTLRRTANLSFSTSPEESDDKRLYSSAYSALLDHRISQELKLRSEEDPYPLPQGFHEAARTALKIALSATKAVSGRG
;
A
#
# COMPACT_ATOMS: atom_id res chain seq x y z
N MET A 1 1.08 26.87 -32.24
CA MET A 1 -0.06 26.55 -33.12
C MET A 1 -1.05 25.72 -32.34
N LEU A 2 -2.26 26.24 -32.09
CA LEU A 2 -3.34 25.48 -31.48
C LEU A 2 -4.00 24.67 -32.59
N VAL A 3 -3.87 23.35 -32.54
CA VAL A 3 -4.51 22.47 -33.52
C VAL A 3 -5.99 22.40 -33.16
N ASN A 4 -6.86 22.87 -34.05
CA ASN A 4 -8.31 22.72 -33.90
C ASN A 4 -8.68 21.24 -34.10
N VAL A 5 -8.59 20.46 -33.02
CA VAL A 5 -9.03 19.07 -33.01
C VAL A 5 -10.55 19.04 -32.91
N LYS A 6 -11.21 18.36 -33.84
CA LYS A 6 -12.65 18.09 -33.74
C LYS A 6 -12.88 17.21 -32.51
N VAL A 7 -13.60 17.75 -31.54
CA VAL A 7 -13.98 17.04 -30.31
C VAL A 7 -14.72 15.76 -30.69
N GLY A 8 -14.22 14.63 -30.22
CA GLY A 8 -14.78 13.30 -30.42
C GLY A 8 -14.27 12.52 -31.63
N GLY A 9 -13.39 13.08 -32.45
CA GLY A 9 -12.87 12.42 -33.66
C GLY A 9 -11.69 11.47 -33.42
N ALA A 10 -11.31 10.72 -34.47
CA ALA A 10 -10.18 9.80 -34.45
C ALA A 10 -8.85 10.46 -34.03
N THR A 11 -8.67 11.75 -34.31
CA THR A 11 -7.49 12.51 -33.89
C THR A 11 -7.39 12.63 -32.38
N GLU A 12 -8.52 12.77 -31.68
CA GLU A 12 -8.55 12.81 -30.21
C GLU A 12 -8.23 11.42 -29.63
N VAL A 13 -8.81 10.36 -30.19
CA VAL A 13 -8.50 8.97 -29.83
C VAL A 13 -6.99 8.71 -29.96
N PHE A 14 -6.38 9.12 -31.06
CA PHE A 14 -4.95 8.99 -31.28
C PHE A 14 -4.11 9.74 -30.22
N LEU A 15 -4.49 10.97 -29.87
CA LEU A 15 -3.80 11.76 -28.85
C LEU A 15 -3.92 11.15 -27.45
N VAL A 16 -5.11 10.62 -27.09
CA VAL A 16 -5.33 9.91 -25.83
C VAL A 16 -4.48 8.65 -25.78
N MET A 17 -4.50 7.85 -26.85
CA MET A 17 -3.78 6.57 -26.91
C MET A 17 -2.26 6.75 -26.96
N LYS A 18 -1.75 7.89 -27.43
CA LYS A 18 -0.32 8.23 -27.34
C LYS A 18 0.17 8.35 -25.89
N ARG A 19 -0.72 8.64 -24.94
CA ARG A 19 -0.41 8.70 -23.49
C ARG A 19 -0.77 7.43 -22.73
N ALA A 20 -1.52 6.54 -23.34
CA ALA A 20 -1.93 5.30 -22.70
C ALA A 20 -0.75 4.31 -22.59
N PRO A 21 -0.78 3.38 -21.62
CA PRO A 21 0.18 2.29 -21.55
C PRO A 21 0.20 1.47 -22.86
N ILE A 22 1.39 1.03 -23.28
CA ILE A 22 1.59 0.23 -24.49
C ILE A 22 0.68 -1.03 -24.55
N PRO A 23 0.46 -1.80 -23.46
CA PRO A 23 -0.33 -3.03 -23.57
C PRO A 23 -1.83 -2.78 -23.79
N TRP A 24 -2.31 -1.54 -23.70
CA TRP A 24 -3.71 -1.23 -23.94
C TRP A 24 -4.09 -1.32 -25.42
N GLY A 25 -3.15 -1.09 -26.33
CA GLY A 25 -3.41 -1.07 -27.77
C GLY A 25 -4.08 -2.36 -28.29
N PRO A 26 -3.48 -3.54 -28.06
CA PRO A 26 -4.06 -4.82 -28.47
C PRO A 26 -5.37 -5.17 -27.74
N ILE A 27 -5.56 -4.73 -26.49
CA ILE A 27 -6.76 -5.03 -25.71
C ILE A 27 -7.97 -4.26 -26.23
N ILE A 28 -7.76 -3.00 -26.62
CA ILE A 28 -8.82 -2.10 -27.09
C ILE A 28 -9.15 -2.33 -28.58
N ASN A 29 -8.25 -2.96 -29.36
CA ASN A 29 -8.33 -3.08 -30.81
C ASN A 29 -8.52 -1.71 -31.49
N LEU A 30 -7.46 -0.88 -31.41
CA LEU A 30 -7.49 0.52 -31.82
C LEU A 30 -8.02 0.78 -33.22
N ASP A 31 -7.79 -0.13 -34.16
CA ASP A 31 -8.22 0.01 -35.55
C ASP A 31 -9.76 0.06 -35.69
N SER A 32 -10.49 -0.47 -34.71
CA SER A 32 -11.95 -0.45 -34.67
C SER A 32 -12.55 0.81 -34.04
N VAL A 33 -11.72 1.67 -33.44
CA VAL A 33 -12.18 2.82 -32.65
C VAL A 33 -12.00 4.11 -33.44
N SER A 34 -13.11 4.65 -33.94
CA SER A 34 -13.13 5.88 -34.76
C SER A 34 -13.52 7.14 -33.98
N SER A 35 -14.15 6.98 -32.80
CA SER A 35 -14.63 8.07 -31.95
C SER A 35 -14.26 7.88 -30.48
N THR A 36 -14.22 8.97 -29.71
CA THR A 36 -13.97 8.91 -28.27
C THR A 36 -15.06 8.19 -27.50
N SER A 37 -16.31 8.24 -27.98
CA SER A 37 -17.42 7.49 -27.41
C SER A 37 -17.23 5.97 -27.57
N GLN A 38 -16.74 5.51 -28.73
CA GLN A 38 -16.38 4.11 -28.95
C GLN A 38 -15.19 3.70 -28.08
N LEU A 39 -14.19 4.59 -27.93
CA LEU A 39 -13.05 4.36 -27.04
C LEU A 39 -13.53 4.15 -25.61
N TYR A 40 -14.41 5.01 -25.11
CA TYR A 40 -14.96 4.92 -23.76
C TYR A 40 -15.73 3.62 -23.55
N ALA A 41 -16.60 3.25 -24.50
CA ALA A 41 -17.34 1.99 -24.45
C ALA A 41 -16.38 0.78 -24.37
N LYS A 42 -15.33 0.76 -25.21
CA LYS A 42 -14.31 -0.30 -25.21
C LYS A 42 -13.50 -0.35 -23.92
N ILE A 43 -13.13 0.80 -23.37
CA ILE A 43 -12.43 0.88 -22.08
C ILE A 43 -13.31 0.30 -20.96
N THR A 44 -14.60 0.66 -20.92
CA THR A 44 -15.53 0.13 -19.91
C THR A 44 -15.79 -1.37 -20.08
N GLU A 45 -15.86 -1.87 -21.32
CA GLU A 45 -16.01 -3.29 -21.63
C GLU A 45 -14.79 -4.11 -21.18
N HIS A 46 -13.58 -3.56 -21.36
CA HIS A 46 -12.31 -4.25 -21.10
C HIS A 46 -11.59 -3.76 -19.83
N GLU A 47 -12.28 -3.07 -18.91
CA GLU A 47 -11.67 -2.43 -17.73
C GLU A 47 -10.80 -3.40 -16.91
N LYS A 48 -11.33 -4.60 -16.63
CA LYS A 48 -10.62 -5.62 -15.86
C LYS A 48 -9.33 -6.08 -16.55
N ALA A 49 -9.35 -6.25 -17.87
CA ALA A 49 -8.18 -6.64 -18.64
C ALA A 49 -7.13 -5.52 -18.70
N LEU A 50 -7.57 -4.26 -18.83
CA LEU A 50 -6.70 -3.08 -18.82
C LEU A 50 -6.01 -2.87 -17.47
N VAL A 51 -6.73 -3.08 -16.35
CA VAL A 51 -6.18 -3.04 -14.99
C VAL A 51 -5.20 -4.18 -14.75
N HIS A 52 -5.48 -5.38 -15.26
CA HIS A 52 -4.55 -6.49 -15.16
C HIS A 52 -3.27 -6.22 -15.97
N ALA A 53 -3.42 -5.73 -17.20
CA ALA A 53 -2.30 -5.39 -18.06
C ALA A 53 -1.43 -4.27 -17.49
N SER A 54 -2.03 -3.25 -16.86
CA SER A 54 -1.25 -2.17 -16.22
C SER A 54 -0.44 -2.66 -15.02
N ARG A 55 -0.95 -3.65 -14.28
CA ARG A 55 -0.18 -4.30 -13.20
C ARG A 55 0.98 -5.13 -13.73
N LEU A 56 0.79 -5.81 -14.85
CA LEU A 56 1.87 -6.55 -15.51
C LEU A 56 2.95 -5.60 -16.06
N ASP A 57 2.56 -4.43 -16.58
CA ASP A 57 3.51 -3.43 -17.10
C ASP A 57 4.36 -2.78 -15.97
N THR A 58 3.84 -2.75 -14.73
CA THR A 58 4.65 -2.35 -13.56
C THR A 58 5.67 -3.39 -13.12
N SER A 59 5.58 -4.63 -13.60
CA SER A 59 6.78 -5.45 -13.71
C SER A 59 7.57 -4.90 -14.88
N HIS A 60 8.36 -3.85 -14.63
CA HIS A 60 9.47 -3.48 -15.48
C HIS A 60 10.20 -4.80 -15.76
N LEU A 61 9.97 -5.37 -16.94
CA LEU A 61 10.74 -6.51 -17.42
C LEU A 61 12.15 -5.96 -17.53
N VAL A 62 12.91 -6.16 -16.46
CA VAL A 62 14.33 -5.86 -16.40
C VAL A 62 14.98 -6.90 -17.29
N THR A 63 14.90 -6.65 -18.59
CA THR A 63 15.69 -7.37 -19.57
C THR A 63 17.15 -7.02 -19.31
N SER A 64 18.05 -7.95 -19.61
CA SER A 64 19.51 -7.73 -19.49
C SER A 64 19.95 -6.42 -20.16
N GLU A 65 19.28 -6.05 -21.26
CA GLU A 65 19.52 -4.83 -22.02
C GLU A 65 19.08 -3.56 -21.28
N ASN A 66 17.92 -3.58 -20.60
CA ASN A 66 17.38 -2.42 -19.87
C ASN A 66 17.87 -2.32 -18.42
N LEU A 67 18.47 -3.38 -17.87
CA LEU A 67 19.02 -3.40 -16.51
C LEU A 67 20.03 -2.26 -16.30
N SER A 68 20.97 -2.10 -17.24
CA SER A 68 22.05 -1.10 -17.11
C SER A 68 21.53 0.34 -17.09
N PHE A 69 20.47 0.63 -17.84
CA PHE A 69 19.82 1.93 -17.89
C PHE A 69 19.04 2.21 -16.60
N ASN A 70 18.28 1.22 -16.11
CA ASN A 70 17.53 1.34 -14.86
C ASN A 70 18.46 1.49 -13.64
N LEU A 71 19.57 0.74 -13.59
CA LEU A 71 20.59 0.88 -12.55
C LEU A 71 21.20 2.29 -12.55
N ARG A 72 21.54 2.84 -13.73
CA ARG A 72 22.02 4.23 -13.84
C ARG A 72 20.99 5.25 -13.35
N ARG A 73 19.72 5.07 -13.69
CA ARG A 73 18.62 5.94 -13.23
C ARG A 73 18.44 5.90 -11.71
N LEU A 74 18.73 4.76 -11.09
CA LEU A 74 18.72 4.57 -9.63
C LEU A 74 20.02 5.04 -8.94
N GLY A 75 20.97 5.61 -9.69
CA GLY A 75 22.24 6.10 -9.14
C GLY A 75 23.32 5.04 -8.99
N TYR A 76 23.08 3.81 -9.45
CA TYR A 76 24.10 2.77 -9.54
C TYR A 76 24.88 2.94 -10.84
N TYR A 77 26.01 3.61 -10.74
CA TYR A 77 27.02 3.60 -11.79
C TYR A 77 27.90 2.37 -11.57
N PRO A 78 28.07 1.48 -12.57
CA PRO A 78 29.08 0.43 -12.45
C PRO A 78 30.41 1.14 -12.14
N PRO A 79 31.18 0.67 -11.15
CA PRO A 79 32.49 1.24 -10.88
C PRO A 79 33.22 1.22 -12.21
N GLN A 80 33.53 2.41 -12.74
CA GLN A 80 34.32 2.52 -13.96
C GLN A 80 35.56 1.68 -13.68
N SER A 81 35.65 0.54 -14.35
CA SER A 81 36.79 -0.35 -14.23
C SER A 81 37.97 0.53 -14.59
N GLY A 82 38.73 0.89 -13.55
CA GLY A 82 39.77 1.89 -13.61
C GLY A 82 40.78 1.41 -14.63
N GLY A 83 40.71 1.99 -15.82
CA GLY A 83 41.85 2.02 -16.71
C GLY A 83 42.98 2.74 -15.97
N ASP A 84 44.06 2.00 -15.79
CA ASP A 84 45.42 2.48 -15.57
C ASP A 84 45.58 3.67 -14.62
N ARG A 85 45.68 3.34 -13.33
CA ARG A 85 46.70 3.97 -12.50
C ARG A 85 47.55 2.91 -11.84
N ASP A 86 48.54 2.49 -12.60
CA ASP A 86 49.78 1.89 -12.13
C ASP A 86 50.35 2.60 -10.89
N ASN A 87 51.00 1.77 -10.07
CA ASN A 87 52.01 2.09 -9.06
C ASN A 87 51.57 2.75 -7.74
N GLN A 88 51.39 1.90 -6.72
CA GLN A 88 52.22 1.78 -5.50
C GLN A 88 51.41 1.01 -4.45
N ARG A 89 51.54 -0.32 -4.35
CA ARG A 89 52.59 -1.05 -3.62
C ARG A 89 52.73 -0.63 -2.15
N GLN A 90 51.92 -1.23 -1.28
CA GLN A 90 52.25 -1.61 0.11
C GLN A 90 51.10 -2.53 0.58
N GLN A 91 51.24 -3.84 0.40
CA GLN A 91 51.60 -4.79 1.45
C GLN A 91 50.69 -4.70 2.69
N GLN A 92 49.73 -5.62 2.81
CA GLN A 92 49.58 -6.43 4.03
C GLN A 92 48.78 -7.72 3.76
N PRO A 93 49.06 -8.82 4.50
CA PRO A 93 48.69 -10.18 4.12
C PRO A 93 47.44 -10.73 4.82
N ASP A 94 46.85 -11.72 4.15
CA ASP A 94 46.21 -12.95 4.63
C ASP A 94 45.36 -12.91 5.92
N GLN A 95 44.06 -13.12 5.76
CA GLN A 95 43.39 -14.22 6.47
C GLN A 95 42.37 -14.92 5.56
N ASP A 96 42.71 -16.17 5.27
CA ASP A 96 41.83 -17.25 4.85
C ASP A 96 40.60 -17.39 5.77
N ASN A 97 39.43 -17.68 5.18
CA ASN A 97 38.79 -18.99 5.41
C ASN A 97 37.42 -19.15 4.70
N LEU A 98 37.42 -20.19 3.86
CA LEU A 98 36.39 -21.22 3.62
C LEU A 98 34.91 -20.84 3.41
N ALA A 99 34.51 -20.97 2.14
CA ALA A 99 33.62 -22.01 1.59
C ALA A 99 32.61 -22.75 2.49
N ILE A 100 31.50 -23.18 1.82
CA ILE A 100 30.48 -24.18 2.24
C ILE A 100 29.27 -23.51 2.95
N ALA A 101 27.99 -23.67 2.61
CA ALA A 101 27.27 -24.76 1.95
C ALA A 101 25.92 -24.32 1.36
N LYS A 102 25.51 -25.07 0.34
CA LYS A 102 24.11 -25.33 -0.05
C LYS A 102 23.26 -25.80 1.15
N ARG A 103 22.00 -25.35 1.26
CA ARG A 103 20.80 -26.10 1.74
C ARG A 103 19.58 -25.16 1.74
N ARG A 104 18.64 -25.37 0.83
CA ARG A 104 17.39 -26.16 0.95
C ARG A 104 16.20 -25.31 1.43
N ALA A 105 15.23 -25.19 0.52
CA ALA A 105 13.83 -24.88 0.79
C ALA A 105 13.26 -25.83 1.85
N ASN A 106 12.42 -25.31 2.74
CA ASN A 106 11.39 -26.08 3.42
C ASN A 106 10.13 -25.22 3.50
N LEU A 107 9.12 -25.66 2.75
CA LEU A 107 7.70 -25.46 3.03
C LEU A 107 7.34 -26.19 4.34
N SER A 108 6.54 -25.54 5.17
CA SER A 108 5.63 -26.16 6.15
C SER A 108 4.55 -25.11 6.42
N GLU A 109 3.33 -25.25 5.91
CA GLU A 109 2.22 -26.09 6.39
C GLU A 109 1.52 -25.51 7.63
N PHE A 110 0.20 -25.50 7.55
CA PHE A 110 -0.79 -24.76 8.33
C PHE A 110 -0.79 -25.06 9.83
N GLN A 111 -1.15 -24.06 10.65
CA GLN A 111 -1.95 -24.29 11.86
C GLN A 111 -2.75 -23.05 12.24
N GLU A 112 -4.06 -23.10 11.97
CA GLU A 112 -5.05 -22.17 12.51
C GLU A 112 -5.25 -22.51 13.99
N HIS A 113 -4.97 -21.54 14.88
CA HIS A 113 -5.41 -21.62 16.27
C HIS A 113 -6.28 -20.42 16.60
N ASN A 114 -7.54 -20.77 16.77
CA ASN A 114 -8.64 -20.05 17.39
C ASN A 114 -8.25 -19.58 18.80
N SER A 115 -8.51 -18.31 19.14
CA SER A 115 -8.55 -17.81 20.52
C SER A 115 -9.43 -16.57 20.59
N GLN A 116 -10.69 -16.82 20.92
CA GLN A 116 -11.64 -15.89 21.51
C GLN A 116 -11.30 -15.63 22.99
N GLU A 117 -11.83 -14.51 23.48
CA GLU A 117 -12.13 -14.15 24.88
C GLU A 117 -11.01 -13.63 25.81
N SER A 118 -11.10 -12.34 26.11
CA SER A 118 -11.50 -11.89 27.46
C SER A 118 -11.72 -10.36 27.45
N ALA A 119 -12.98 -9.96 27.42
CA ALA A 119 -13.41 -8.60 27.70
C ALA A 119 -13.54 -8.47 29.22
N HIS A 120 -12.81 -7.53 29.83
CA HIS A 120 -13.00 -7.15 31.21
C HIS A 120 -13.81 -5.85 31.24
N GLU A 121 -15.03 -5.96 31.75
CA GLU A 121 -15.85 -4.85 32.23
C GLU A 121 -15.10 -4.04 33.29
N LEU A 122 -15.28 -2.71 33.25
CA LEU A 122 -15.54 -1.81 34.38
C LEU A 122 -15.27 -0.37 33.94
N GLY A 123 -16.29 0.48 34.01
CA GLY A 123 -16.12 1.93 33.89
C GLY A 123 -17.18 2.70 33.12
N GLU A 124 -18.45 2.26 33.12
CA GLU A 124 -19.55 3.16 32.81
C GLU A 124 -19.73 4.14 33.97
N GLN A 125 -19.26 5.37 33.79
CA GLN A 125 -19.99 6.54 34.30
C GLN A 125 -19.50 7.82 33.65
N ARG A 126 -20.47 8.47 33.00
CA ARG A 126 -20.54 9.90 32.68
C ARG A 126 -19.63 10.43 31.58
N ILE A 127 -20.15 10.46 30.35
CA ILE A 127 -19.79 11.53 29.42
C ILE A 127 -21.04 12.16 28.80
N GLU A 128 -21.40 13.32 29.35
CA GLU A 128 -22.26 14.30 28.73
C GLU A 128 -21.50 14.94 27.56
N THR A 129 -22.10 14.87 26.37
CA THR A 129 -21.74 15.63 25.14
C THR A 129 -20.28 15.55 24.67
N LEU A 130 -19.86 14.38 24.19
CA LEU A 130 -18.70 14.26 23.30
C LEU A 130 -19.07 14.87 21.93
N THR A 131 -18.38 15.95 21.57
CA THR A 131 -18.49 16.55 20.24
C THR A 131 -17.95 15.59 19.16
N GLU A 132 -18.34 15.75 17.89
CA GLU A 132 -17.84 14.92 16.76
C GLU A 132 -16.30 14.78 16.72
N ASN A 133 -15.56 15.73 17.32
CA ASN A 133 -14.10 15.69 17.43
C ASN A 133 -13.55 14.56 18.33
N ASP A 134 -14.33 14.07 19.30
CA ASP A 134 -13.88 13.01 20.20
C ASP A 134 -13.87 11.62 19.55
N HIS A 135 -14.68 11.41 18.51
CA HIS A 135 -14.60 10.20 17.73
C HIS A 135 -13.24 10.11 17.01
N ALA A 136 -12.74 11.20 16.46
CA ALA A 136 -11.42 11.25 15.84
C ALA A 136 -10.30 10.99 16.87
N LEU A 137 -10.38 11.57 18.06
CA LEU A 137 -9.40 11.31 19.14
C LEU A 137 -9.45 9.86 19.63
N LYS A 138 -10.64 9.26 19.75
CA LYS A 138 -10.80 7.84 20.10
C LYS A 138 -10.16 6.93 19.04
N PHE A 139 -10.29 7.27 17.75
CA PHE A 139 -9.60 6.56 16.67
C PHE A 139 -8.08 6.69 16.76
N VAL A 140 -7.54 7.88 17.08
CA VAL A 140 -6.10 8.09 17.26
C VAL A 140 -5.56 7.31 18.46
N PHE A 141 -6.27 7.32 19.59
CA PHE A 141 -5.88 6.55 20.77
C PHE A 141 -5.93 5.04 20.52
N GLN A 142 -6.99 4.55 19.87
CA GLN A 142 -7.10 3.14 19.50
C GLN A 142 -6.03 2.74 18.48
N ALA A 143 -5.65 3.63 17.56
CA ALA A 143 -4.52 3.43 16.66
C ALA A 143 -3.17 3.41 17.40
N SER A 144 -3.01 4.20 18.48
CA SER A 144 -1.79 4.20 19.30
C SER A 144 -1.64 2.96 20.18
N GLN A 145 -2.73 2.43 20.75
CA GLN A 145 -2.68 1.16 21.51
C GLN A 145 -2.37 -0.03 20.60
N LYS A 146 -2.84 -0.02 19.34
CA LYS A 146 -2.46 -1.00 18.32
C LYS A 146 -0.98 -0.94 17.91
N ARG A 147 -0.20 0.06 18.34
CA ARG A 147 1.25 0.14 18.07
C ARG A 147 2.09 -0.71 19.02
N GLN A 148 1.49 -1.39 20.00
CA GLN A 148 2.20 -2.47 20.68
C GLN A 148 2.48 -3.56 19.65
N ARG A 149 3.75 -3.69 19.28
CA ARG A 149 4.19 -4.68 18.29
C ARG A 149 3.81 -6.06 18.82
N PRO A 150 3.08 -6.89 18.06
CA PRO A 150 2.87 -8.26 18.48
C PRO A 150 4.24 -8.93 18.63
N PRO A 151 4.42 -9.79 19.65
CA PRO A 151 5.68 -10.49 19.83
C PRO A 151 6.02 -11.26 18.54
N PRO A 152 7.29 -11.25 18.11
CA PRO A 152 7.69 -11.97 16.91
C PRO A 152 7.36 -13.46 17.06
N LYS A 153 6.75 -14.05 16.04
CA LYS A 153 6.33 -15.47 16.04
C LYS A 153 7.47 -16.44 16.38
N ASN A 154 8.71 -16.08 16.05
CA ASN A 154 9.90 -16.93 16.19
C ASN A 154 10.74 -16.66 17.45
N ARG A 155 10.14 -16.08 18.51
CA ARG A 155 10.88 -15.56 19.69
C ARG A 155 11.87 -14.45 19.31
N TYR A 156 12.38 -13.74 20.31
CA TYR A 156 13.40 -12.73 20.09
C TYR A 156 14.75 -13.39 19.73
N PRO A 157 15.59 -12.76 18.88
CA PRO A 157 16.88 -13.33 18.48
C PRO A 157 17.86 -13.52 19.64
N TYR A 158 17.71 -12.75 20.71
CA TYR A 158 18.57 -12.78 21.90
C TYR A 158 17.74 -13.13 23.16
N PRO A 159 18.35 -13.80 24.15
CA PRO A 159 17.72 -14.03 25.46
C PRO A 159 17.34 -12.73 26.16
N LYS A 160 16.31 -12.78 27.01
CA LYS A 160 15.78 -11.59 27.71
C LYS A 160 16.76 -11.08 28.76
N ASN A 161 17.27 -9.86 28.57
CA ASN A 161 18.26 -9.24 29.46
C ASN A 161 17.60 -8.36 30.53
N ASP A 162 16.86 -8.96 31.47
CA ASP A 162 16.14 -8.22 32.52
C ASP A 162 17.04 -7.60 33.60
N HIS A 163 18.32 -8.00 33.63
CA HIS A 163 19.33 -7.44 34.52
C HIS A 163 19.77 -6.02 34.14
N VAL A 164 19.50 -5.58 32.90
CA VAL A 164 19.80 -4.22 32.44
C VAL A 164 18.56 -3.35 32.63
N THR A 165 18.70 -2.28 33.41
CA THR A 165 17.64 -1.30 33.70
C THR A 165 17.91 0.04 33.05
N THR A 166 16.85 0.80 32.72
CA THR A 166 17.01 2.12 32.09
C THR A 166 17.75 3.10 32.98
N LYS A 167 18.63 3.91 32.38
CA LYS A 167 19.21 5.09 33.07
C LYS A 167 18.24 6.27 33.09
N MET A 168 17.25 6.26 32.21
CA MET A 168 16.28 7.33 31.97
C MET A 168 15.15 7.41 33.02
N GLY A 169 15.10 6.49 33.98
CA GLY A 169 14.11 6.49 35.08
C GLY A 169 12.66 6.27 34.65
N ARG A 170 12.42 5.97 33.37
CA ARG A 170 11.12 5.67 32.78
C ARG A 170 11.24 4.41 31.95
N LEU A 171 10.30 3.49 32.14
CA LEU A 171 10.22 2.26 31.35
C LEU A 171 9.88 2.60 29.88
N PRO A 172 10.43 1.86 28.92
CA PRO A 172 10.08 2.03 27.53
C PRO A 172 8.59 1.70 27.31
N PRO A 173 7.93 2.32 26.32
CA PRO A 173 6.52 2.06 26.01
C PRO A 173 6.28 0.66 25.38
N SER A 174 7.34 -0.07 25.01
CA SER A 174 7.29 -1.41 24.42
C SER A 174 8.53 -2.21 24.83
N PRO A 175 8.47 -3.55 24.83
CA PRO A 175 9.64 -4.41 25.06
C PRO A 175 10.75 -4.12 24.05
N CYS A 176 12.00 -4.33 24.48
CA CYS A 176 13.18 -4.14 23.64
C CYS A 176 13.13 -5.00 22.37
N LYS A 177 13.43 -4.40 21.22
CA LYS A 177 13.42 -5.06 19.90
C LYS A 177 14.43 -6.21 19.79
N SER A 178 15.54 -6.14 20.51
CA SER A 178 16.61 -7.15 20.44
C SER A 178 16.33 -8.35 21.34
N CYS A 179 16.02 -8.11 22.61
CA CYS A 179 15.93 -9.16 23.62
C CYS A 179 14.53 -9.35 24.24
N GLY A 180 13.59 -8.44 23.95
CA GLY A 180 12.23 -8.50 24.49
C GLY A 180 12.08 -8.10 25.96
N SER A 181 13.06 -7.41 26.55
CA SER A 181 12.97 -6.93 27.94
C SER A 181 12.21 -5.62 28.05
N ASP A 182 11.41 -5.48 29.10
CA ASP A 182 10.67 -4.25 29.43
C ASP A 182 11.48 -3.28 30.31
N ASN A 183 12.68 -3.68 30.74
CA ASN A 183 13.45 -2.96 31.75
C ASN A 183 14.41 -1.92 31.18
N HIS A 184 14.73 -1.94 29.88
CA HIS A 184 15.69 -1.04 29.23
C HIS A 184 15.24 -0.58 27.84
N TRP A 185 15.73 0.59 27.40
CA TRP A 185 15.49 1.07 26.03
C TRP A 185 16.31 0.28 25.01
N ASP A 186 15.87 0.23 23.75
CA ASP A 186 16.58 -0.48 22.67
C ASP A 186 18.08 -0.15 22.62
N LYS A 187 18.44 1.13 22.78
CA LYS A 187 19.83 1.61 22.74
C LYS A 187 20.67 1.25 23.96
N GLU A 188 20.03 0.82 25.05
CA GLU A 188 20.68 0.40 26.29
C GLU A 188 20.91 -1.12 26.31
N CYS A 189 20.35 -1.86 25.36
CA CYS A 189 20.50 -3.30 25.25
C CYS A 189 21.96 -3.66 24.86
N PRO A 190 22.66 -4.56 25.59
CA PRO A 190 24.01 -5.01 25.22
C PRO A 190 24.10 -5.61 23.82
N ASP A 191 23.02 -6.25 23.37
CA ASP A 191 22.93 -6.90 22.07
C ASP A 191 22.42 -5.98 20.95
N TYR A 192 22.22 -4.69 21.22
CA TYR A 192 21.66 -3.74 20.24
C TYR A 192 22.47 -3.66 18.95
N ASP A 193 23.79 -3.50 19.07
CA ASP A 193 24.68 -3.36 17.92
C ASP A 193 24.77 -4.67 17.12
N SER A 194 24.81 -5.82 17.80
CA SER A 194 24.79 -7.15 17.18
C SER A 194 23.50 -7.37 16.39
N ASN A 195 22.35 -6.99 16.97
CA ASN A 195 21.06 -7.06 16.30
C ASN A 195 21.01 -6.12 15.09
N MET A 196 21.51 -4.89 15.23
CA MET A 196 21.56 -3.92 14.12
C MET A 196 22.47 -4.38 12.99
N GLN A 197 23.61 -5.02 13.28
CA GLN A 197 24.47 -5.61 12.25
C GLN A 197 23.79 -6.78 11.55
N THR A 198 23.10 -7.65 12.29
CA THR A 198 22.34 -8.77 11.73
C THR A 198 21.21 -8.25 10.83
N LEU A 199 20.44 -7.26 11.29
CA LEU A 199 19.40 -6.59 10.51
C LEU A 199 19.95 -5.90 9.27
N ARG A 200 21.12 -5.24 9.34
CA ARG A 200 21.76 -4.64 8.16
C ARG A 200 22.18 -5.69 7.13
N ARG A 201 22.67 -6.85 7.58
CA ARG A 201 23.03 -7.97 6.70
C ARG A 201 21.79 -8.58 6.05
N THR A 202 20.70 -8.74 6.79
CA THR A 202 19.46 -9.30 6.25
C THR A 202 18.63 -8.30 5.44
N ALA A 203 18.74 -6.99 5.72
CA ALA A 203 18.04 -5.94 4.99
C ALA A 203 18.48 -5.85 3.52
N ASN A 204 19.75 -6.16 3.21
CA ASN A 204 20.22 -6.27 1.83
C ASN A 204 19.66 -7.50 1.10
N LEU A 205 19.15 -8.50 1.85
CA LEU A 205 18.44 -9.66 1.29
C LEU A 205 16.94 -9.40 1.11
N SER A 206 16.37 -8.40 1.79
CA SER A 206 14.94 -8.12 1.83
C SER A 206 14.53 -6.80 1.17
N PHE A 207 15.32 -6.26 0.24
CA PHE A 207 14.87 -5.18 -0.65
C PHE A 207 13.98 -5.70 -1.80
N SER A 208 13.23 -6.77 -1.53
CA SER A 208 12.09 -7.21 -2.32
C SER A 208 10.86 -6.92 -1.48
N THR A 209 10.35 -5.68 -1.56
CA THR A 209 9.05 -5.24 -1.00
C THR A 209 8.78 -5.70 0.43
N SER A 210 9.21 -4.91 1.41
CA SER A 210 8.72 -5.05 2.78
C SER A 210 7.18 -4.95 2.79
N PRO A 211 6.45 -5.93 3.34
CA PRO A 211 4.99 -5.86 3.42
C PRO A 211 4.49 -4.67 4.24
N GLU A 212 5.32 -4.09 5.12
CA GLU A 212 4.96 -2.87 5.87
C GLU A 212 4.76 -1.65 4.97
N GLU A 213 5.52 -1.51 3.87
CA GLU A 213 5.37 -0.36 2.96
C GLU A 213 4.07 -0.46 2.13
N SER A 214 3.62 -1.69 1.86
CA SER A 214 2.29 -1.97 1.31
C SER A 214 1.19 -1.63 2.32
N ASP A 215 1.38 -1.98 3.59
CA ASP A 215 0.38 -1.76 4.63
C ASP A 215 0.26 -0.28 5.02
N ASP A 216 1.36 0.48 5.07
CA ASP A 216 1.34 1.93 5.26
C ASP A 216 0.61 2.64 4.12
N LYS A 217 0.81 2.19 2.87
CA LYS A 217 0.09 2.71 1.71
C LYS A 217 -1.41 2.38 1.76
N ARG A 218 -1.77 1.18 2.21
CA ARG A 218 -3.17 0.78 2.45
C ARG A 218 -3.81 1.61 3.56
N LEU A 219 -3.12 1.79 4.68
CA LEU A 219 -3.56 2.61 5.81
C LEU A 219 -3.74 4.06 5.39
N TYR A 220 -2.77 4.63 4.66
CA TYR A 220 -2.89 5.99 4.12
C TYR A 220 -4.09 6.12 3.18
N SER A 221 -4.27 5.16 2.26
CA SER A 221 -5.42 5.18 1.34
C SER A 221 -6.77 5.09 2.06
N SER A 222 -6.85 4.26 3.11
CA SER A 222 -8.05 4.09 3.94
C SER A 222 -8.36 5.33 4.78
N ALA A 223 -7.33 5.92 5.41
CA ALA A 223 -7.47 7.16 6.16
C ALA A 223 -7.90 8.32 5.24
N TYR A 224 -7.33 8.41 4.04
CA TYR A 224 -7.67 9.43 3.07
C TYR A 224 -9.11 9.29 2.56
N SER A 225 -9.57 8.07 2.25
CA SER A 225 -10.96 7.84 1.84
C SER A 225 -11.95 8.20 2.95
N ALA A 226 -11.66 7.83 4.21
CA ALA A 226 -12.52 8.17 5.34
C ALA A 226 -12.64 9.70 5.54
N LEU A 227 -11.55 10.45 5.40
CA LEU A 227 -11.57 11.92 5.50
C LEU A 227 -12.34 12.57 4.34
N LEU A 228 -12.24 12.00 3.13
CA LEU A 228 -13.00 12.43 1.96
C LEU A 228 -14.50 12.19 2.16
N ASP A 229 -14.89 10.99 2.57
CA ASP A 229 -16.28 10.62 2.82
C ASP A 229 -16.91 11.50 3.91
N HIS A 230 -16.14 11.82 4.95
CA HIS A 230 -16.56 12.75 5.99
C HIS A 230 -16.79 14.16 5.43
N ARG A 231 -15.87 14.66 4.59
CA ARG A 231 -16.02 15.97 3.94
C ARG A 231 -17.25 16.02 3.03
N ILE A 232 -17.45 14.99 2.20
CA ILE A 232 -18.60 14.87 1.31
C ILE A 232 -19.89 14.84 2.13
N SER A 233 -19.91 14.09 3.24
CA SER A 233 -21.07 14.01 4.13
C SER A 233 -21.40 15.36 4.79
N GLN A 234 -20.37 16.14 5.17
CA GLN A 234 -20.57 17.49 5.69
C GLN A 234 -21.14 18.44 4.63
N GLU A 235 -20.62 18.42 3.39
CA GLU A 235 -21.15 19.25 2.31
C GLU A 235 -22.59 18.88 1.95
N LEU A 236 -22.94 17.58 1.98
CA LEU A 236 -24.32 17.14 1.75
C LEU A 236 -25.27 17.59 2.87
N LYS A 237 -24.83 17.54 4.13
CA LYS A 237 -25.62 18.06 5.27
C LYS A 237 -25.88 19.56 5.11
N LEU A 238 -24.84 20.34 4.81
CA LEU A 238 -24.96 21.79 4.60
C LEU A 238 -25.91 22.11 3.44
N ARG A 239 -25.80 21.40 2.31
CA ARG A 239 -26.73 21.57 1.19
C ARG A 239 -28.17 21.17 1.51
N SER A 240 -28.38 20.14 2.34
CA SER A 240 -29.72 19.71 2.73
C SER A 240 -30.45 20.71 3.63
N GLU A 241 -29.71 21.56 4.35
CA GLU A 241 -30.28 22.61 5.20
C GLU A 241 -30.49 23.94 4.45
N GLU A 242 -29.76 24.19 3.35
CA GLU A 242 -29.82 25.44 2.58
C GLU A 242 -30.81 25.44 1.39
N ASP A 243 -31.56 24.37 1.13
CA ASP A 243 -32.59 24.35 0.08
C ASP A 243 -34.01 24.61 0.67
N PRO A 244 -34.48 25.88 0.74
CA PRO A 244 -35.86 26.22 1.12
C PRO A 244 -36.87 25.90 -0.01
N TYR A 245 -36.42 25.37 -1.13
CA TYR A 245 -37.30 24.99 -2.24
C TYR A 245 -37.58 23.49 -2.17
N PRO A 246 -38.77 23.07 -1.72
CA PRO A 246 -39.18 21.67 -1.85
C PRO A 246 -39.08 21.31 -3.32
N LEU A 247 -38.18 20.37 -3.63
CA LEU A 247 -38.06 19.78 -4.95
C LEU A 247 -39.49 19.44 -5.45
N PRO A 248 -39.86 19.84 -6.68
CA PRO A 248 -41.20 19.62 -7.19
C PRO A 248 -41.60 18.17 -6.97
N GLN A 249 -42.74 17.94 -6.31
CA GLN A 249 -43.19 16.63 -5.83
C GLN A 249 -43.13 15.53 -6.91
N GLY A 250 -43.23 15.91 -8.19
CA GLY A 250 -43.10 15.03 -9.34
C GLY A 250 -41.70 14.45 -9.59
N PHE A 251 -40.61 15.02 -9.07
CA PHE A 251 -39.25 14.51 -9.33
C PHE A 251 -38.99 13.19 -8.60
N HIS A 252 -39.45 13.06 -7.36
CA HIS A 252 -39.38 11.80 -6.62
C HIS A 252 -40.26 10.72 -7.24
N GLU A 253 -41.41 11.10 -7.79
CA GLU A 253 -42.32 10.18 -8.47
C GLU A 253 -41.76 9.71 -9.81
N ALA A 254 -41.14 10.60 -10.59
CA ALA A 254 -40.41 10.28 -11.81
C ALA A 254 -39.20 9.36 -11.55
N ALA A 255 -38.44 9.60 -10.48
CA ALA A 255 -37.32 8.74 -10.11
C ALA A 255 -37.77 7.33 -9.68
N ARG A 256 -38.84 7.23 -8.89
CA ARG A 256 -39.44 5.94 -8.49
C ARG A 256 -39.99 5.16 -9.66
N THR A 257 -40.64 5.84 -10.61
CA THR A 257 -41.17 5.20 -11.83
C THR A 257 -40.04 4.73 -12.73
N ALA A 258 -38.99 5.53 -12.93
CA ALA A 258 -37.79 5.13 -13.68
C ALA A 258 -37.10 3.90 -13.07
N LEU A 259 -36.95 3.83 -11.74
CA LEU A 259 -36.40 2.65 -11.05
C LEU A 259 -37.27 1.39 -11.23
N LYS A 260 -38.60 1.53 -11.17
CA LYS A 260 -39.53 0.42 -11.43
C LYS A 260 -39.40 -0.09 -12.87
N ILE A 261 -39.25 0.80 -13.85
CA ILE A 261 -39.06 0.44 -15.26
C ILE A 261 -37.71 -0.26 -15.46
N ALA A 262 -36.64 0.22 -14.84
CA ALA A 262 -35.34 -0.42 -14.92
C ALA A 262 -35.35 -1.84 -14.33
N LEU A 263 -35.97 -2.02 -13.17
CA LEU A 263 -36.08 -3.33 -12.52
C LEU A 263 -36.96 -4.33 -13.29
N SER A 264 -38.04 -3.86 -13.93
CA SER A 264 -38.87 -4.72 -14.77
C SER A 264 -38.17 -5.12 -16.06
N ALA A 265 -37.40 -4.21 -16.67
CA ALA A 265 -36.58 -4.50 -17.84
C ALA A 265 -35.50 -5.55 -17.55
N THR A 266 -34.83 -5.48 -16.40
CA THR A 266 -33.82 -6.49 -16.02
C THR A 266 -34.43 -7.87 -15.80
N LYS A 267 -35.67 -7.94 -15.29
CA LYS A 267 -36.36 -9.20 -15.01
C LYS A 267 -36.87 -9.90 -16.28
N ALA A 268 -37.24 -9.12 -17.31
CA ALA A 268 -37.64 -9.66 -18.62
C ALA A 268 -36.47 -10.27 -19.41
N VAL A 269 -35.25 -9.77 -19.20
CA VAL A 269 -34.04 -10.29 -19.85
C VAL A 269 -33.58 -11.61 -19.24
N SER A 270 -33.81 -11.86 -17.94
CA SER A 270 -33.38 -13.10 -17.28
C SER A 270 -34.32 -14.30 -17.47
N GLY A 271 -35.47 -14.13 -18.14
CA GLY A 271 -36.51 -15.18 -18.28
C GLY A 271 -36.56 -15.88 -19.65
N ARG A 272 -35.60 -15.62 -20.54
CA ARG A 272 -35.48 -16.27 -21.87
C ARG A 272 -34.29 -17.23 -21.97
N GLY A 273 -33.77 -17.70 -20.84
CA GLY A 273 -32.73 -18.73 -20.76
C GLY A 273 -33.34 -20.10 -20.49
#